data_AF-A0A955ELU7-F1
#
_entry.id   AF-A0A955ELU7-F1
#
_cell.length_a   1.000
_cell.length_b   1.000
_cell.length_c   1.000
_cell.angle_alpha   90.00
_cell.angle_beta   90.00
_cell.angle_gamma   90.00
#
_symmetry.space_group_name_H-M   'P 1'
#
loop_
_entity.id
_entity.type
_entity.pdbx_description
1 polymer ?
#
loop_
_entity_poly.entity_id
_entity_poly.type
_entity_poly.pdbx_seq_one_letter_code
_entity_poly.pdbx_strand_id
1 'polypeptide(L)' 'MDKQSKRRTKNVQQAVANERLEGLRVSRDSLKIAENYIVGKSSAKQVAKKIRARYGAL' A
#
# COMPACT_ATOMS: atom_id res chain seq x y z
N MET A 1 8.72 -7.05 14.73
CA MET A 1 8.92 -6.42 13.41
C MET A 1 10.34 -5.92 13.30
N ASP A 2 11.03 -6.29 12.23
CA ASP A 2 12.38 -5.82 11.89
C ASP A 2 12.37 -4.35 11.40
N LYS A 3 13.56 -3.73 11.33
CA LYS A 3 13.74 -2.32 10.94
C LYS A 3 13.18 -2.02 9.55
N GLN A 4 13.27 -2.97 8.62
CA GLN A 4 12.78 -2.81 7.26
C GLN A 4 11.25 -2.84 7.23
N SER A 5 10.61 -3.79 7.92
CA SER A 5 9.15 -3.86 8.04
C SER A 5 8.55 -2.62 8.71
N LYS A 6 9.23 -2.06 9.73
CA LYS A 6 8.81 -0.77 10.34
C LYS A 6 8.85 0.37 9.33
N ARG A 7 9.91 0.47 8.53
CA ARG A 7 10.04 1.50 7.48
C ARG A 7 8.94 1.35 6.42
N ARG A 8 8.67 0.12 5.96
CA ARG A 8 7.61 -0.14 4.97
C ARG A 8 6.22 0.20 5.52
N THR A 9 5.96 -0.12 6.78
CA THR A 9 4.71 0.24 7.46
C THR A 9 4.52 1.75 7.49
N LYS A 10 5.55 2.50 7.92
CA LYS A 10 5.51 3.97 7.94
C LYS A 10 5.21 4.54 6.56
N ASN A 11 5.83 4.02 5.51
CA ASN A 11 5.60 4.47 4.14
C ASN A 11 4.15 4.24 3.68
N VAL A 12 3.59 3.04 3.95
CA VAL A 12 2.20 2.72 3.60
C VAL A 12 1.23 3.61 4.38
N GLN A 13 1.45 3.80 5.69
CA GLN A 13 0.61 4.66 6.52
C GLN A 13 0.65 6.12 6.06
N GLN A 14 1.83 6.64 5.70
CA GLN A 14 1.96 7.99 5.16
C GLN A 14 1.18 8.15 3.85
N ALA A 15 1.30 7.18 2.92
CA ALA A 15 0.55 7.22 1.67
C ALA A 15 -0.97 7.24 1.93
N VAL A 16 -1.45 6.38 2.82
CA VAL A 16 -2.88 6.35 3.21
C VAL A 16 -3.33 7.65 3.87
N ALA A 17 -2.47 8.25 4.72
CA ALA A 17 -2.75 9.52 5.35
C ALA A 17 -2.85 10.66 4.32
N ASN A 18 -1.97 10.70 3.32
CA ASN A 18 -2.02 11.69 2.24
C ASN A 18 -3.35 11.59 1.48
N GLU A 19 -3.79 10.39 1.09
CA GLU A 19 -5.09 10.21 0.42
C GLU A 19 -6.25 10.70 1.29
N ARG A 20 -6.20 10.47 2.60
CA ARG A 20 -7.24 10.95 3.54
C ARG A 20 -7.27 12.46 3.69
N LEU A 21 -6.11 13.13 3.59
CA LEU A 21 -6.04 14.60 3.60
C LEU A 21 -6.76 15.20 2.38
N GLU A 22 -6.74 14.49 1.24
CA GLU A 22 -7.50 14.83 0.04
C GLU A 22 -8.98 14.41 0.11
N GLY A 23 -9.45 13.92 1.27
CA GLY A 23 -10.81 13.39 1.44
C GLY A 23 -11.05 12.03 0.77
N LEU A 24 -10.02 11.39 0.23
CA LEU A 24 -10.12 10.11 -0.46
C LEU A 24 -10.08 8.93 0.52
N ARG A 25 -10.84 7.89 0.19
CA ARG A 25 -10.88 6.63 0.97
C ARG A 25 -10.09 5.54 0.27
N VAL A 26 -9.05 5.05 0.92
CA VAL A 26 -8.31 3.86 0.47
C VAL A 26 -9.14 2.61 0.73
N SER A 27 -9.33 1.77 -0.29
CA SER A 27 -10.11 0.52 -0.14
C SER A 27 -9.40 -0.49 0.78
N ARG A 28 -10.19 -1.25 1.56
CA ARG A 28 -9.68 -2.28 2.47
C ARG A 28 -8.83 -3.32 1.75
N ASP A 29 -9.21 -3.68 0.54
CA ASP A 29 -8.49 -4.65 -0.27
C ASP A 29 -7.16 -4.09 -0.79
N SER A 30 -7.08 -2.80 -1.14
CA SER A 30 -5.80 -2.17 -1.48
C SER A 30 -4.84 -2.16 -0.29
N LEU A 31 -5.37 -1.97 0.93
CA LEU A 31 -4.59 -2.09 2.18
C LEU A 31 -4.08 -3.52 2.39
N LYS A 32 -4.92 -4.55 2.17
CA LYS A 32 -4.50 -5.96 2.23
C LYS A 32 -3.39 -6.27 1.22
N ILE A 33 -3.45 -5.70 0.02
CA ILE A 33 -2.39 -5.90 -0.98
C ILE A 33 -1.11 -5.19 -0.55
N ALA A 34 -1.20 -3.99 0.04
CA ALA A 34 -0.06 -3.26 0.57
C ALA A 34 0.62 -3.97 1.76
N GLU A 35 -0.12 -4.78 2.53
CA GLU A 35 0.45 -5.60 3.60
C GLU A 35 1.52 -6.57 3.09
N ASN A 36 1.36 -7.12 1.88
CA ASN A 36 2.39 -7.97 1.25
C ASN A 36 3.71 -7.23 1.03
N TYR A 37 3.67 -5.91 0.80
CA TYR A 37 4.87 -5.09 0.78
C TYR A 37 5.45 -4.94 2.19
N ILE A 38 4.61 -4.64 3.19
CA ILE A 38 5.04 -4.48 4.59
C ILE A 38 5.82 -5.70 5.07
N VAL A 39 5.25 -6.91 4.92
CA VAL A 39 5.85 -8.16 5.38
C VAL A 39 6.95 -8.69 4.45
N GLY A 40 7.22 -8.00 3.34
CA GLY A 40 8.30 -8.38 2.40
C GLY A 40 7.99 -9.54 1.46
N LYS A 41 6.73 -9.97 1.37
CA LYS A 41 6.26 -10.98 0.40
C LYS A 41 6.25 -10.47 -1.04
N SER A 42 6.22 -9.16 -1.25
CA SER A 42 6.20 -8.57 -2.59
C SER A 42 6.92 -7.22 -2.62
N SER A 43 7.50 -6.89 -3.77
CA SER A 43 8.07 -5.55 -3.99
C SER A 43 6.99 -4.49 -4.12
N ALA A 44 7.35 -3.22 -3.89
CA ALA A 44 6.44 -2.09 -4.09
C ALA A 44 5.87 -2.04 -5.52
N LYS A 45 6.68 -2.37 -6.54
CA LYS A 45 6.27 -2.41 -7.95
C LYS A 45 5.17 -3.45 -8.20
N GLN A 46 5.31 -4.64 -7.64
CA GLN A 46 4.32 -5.71 -7.77
C GLN A 46 3.01 -5.36 -7.05
N VAL A 47 3.10 -4.81 -5.84
CA VAL A 47 1.93 -4.34 -5.08
C VAL A 47 1.19 -3.23 -5.83
N ALA A 48 1.90 -2.22 -6.34
CA ALA A 48 1.32 -1.14 -7.13
C ALA A 48 0.62 -1.67 -8.40
N LYS A 49 1.25 -2.62 -9.12
CA LYS A 49 0.64 -3.27 -10.28
C LYS A 49 -0.68 -3.97 -9.91
N LYS A 50 -0.70 -4.74 -8.81
CA LYS A 50 -1.91 -5.43 -8.33
C LYS A 50 -3.02 -4.45 -7.93
N ILE A 51 -2.67 -3.35 -7.24
CA ILE A 51 -3.65 -2.33 -6.86
C ILE A 51 -4.23 -1.67 -8.11
N ARG A 52 -3.39 -1.22 -9.06
CA ARG A 52 -3.86 -0.60 -10.32
C ARG A 52 -4.77 -1.53 -11.12
N ALA A 53 -4.41 -2.80 -11.25
CA ALA A 53 -5.22 -3.79 -11.97
C ALA A 53 -6.65 -3.92 -11.41
N ARG A 54 -6.89 -3.60 -10.13
CA ARG A 54 -8.24 -3.65 -9.54
C ARG A 54 -9.16 -2.52 -9.97
N TYR A 55 -8.60 -1.38 -10.35
CA TYR A 55 -9.39 -0.20 -10.71
C TYR A 55 -9.59 -0.08 -12.23
N GLY A 56 -9.21 -1.11 -12.99
CA GLY A 56 -9.09 -1.04 -14.44
C GLY A 56 -7.84 -0.24 -14.81
N ALA A 57 -7.04 -0.75 -15.73
CA ALA A 57 -5.99 0.06 -16.32
C ALA A 57 -6.64 1.33 -16.90
N LEU A 58 -6.19 2.51 -16.47
CA LEU A 58 -6.34 3.74 -17.26
C LEU A 58 -5.62 3.54 -18.59
#